data_AF-A0A9D1CJA9-F1
#
_entry.id   AF-A0A9D1CJA9-F1
#
_cell.length_a   1.000
_cell.length_b   1.000
_cell.length_c   1.000
_cell.angle_alpha   90.00
_cell.angle_beta   90.00
_cell.angle_gamma   90.00
#
_symmetry.space_group_name_H-M   'P 1'
#
loop_
_entity.id
_entity.type
_entity.pdbx_description
1 polymer ?
#
loop_
_entity_poly.entity_id
_entity_poly.type
_entity_poly.pdbx_seq_one_letter_code
_entity_poly.pdbx_strand_id
1 'polypeptide(L)'
;MAEQTARLKLEGFLGLYQGGDGVLEDPRYAVEAVNVETRGGVLAAAARARRLEAELEEPIGTLARLHRRWHAEEGERDVLVAASGGALYWMLPDGEAWTKLGYPEGTEAYRTDAWSWVTYEMNPEGSDAPVDVLLLSNAQDGMVCVRGDDMSVTRVETPRKFGVIARYAERIWGGAIEDDPDMLVYSAPFDPFDWSANVEIPEDGAGDILQPSWDGDSFTALMPFGSQLIALKRERVWRILGTDPGEYAFKEQYGGGAAFAGTVAVEGERMLMLGREGLLQYDGLSVAPYAPQYARGVFARMNREALEQARGCVYGGRYYCALPLDGAESNSAVLVYDAREQTWLVREGVSVKAFLPTGEGLFFTSATEPGRVYRWGEDAFTQGAATPCRWVGPWLELSRKDARKGGWTVYLWPQAREATKLYITIRTEKRARTKICEVEAGDTGRQKRLTFGGSGRRFRVEIESRDGQAWALSGGMQVLAELDPD
;
A
#
# COMPACT_ATOMS: atom_id res chain seq x y z
N MET A 1 54.12 -6.98 -14.74
CA MET A 1 52.97 -7.88 -14.52
C MET A 1 51.77 -7.24 -15.20
N ALA A 2 51.00 -7.98 -16.00
CA ALA A 2 49.80 -7.42 -16.61
C ALA A 2 48.80 -7.10 -15.50
N GLU A 3 48.42 -5.83 -15.36
CA GLU A 3 47.34 -5.39 -14.47
C GLU A 3 46.08 -6.17 -14.85
N GLN A 4 45.64 -7.09 -14.00
CA GLN A 4 44.38 -7.78 -14.20
C GLN A 4 43.26 -6.86 -13.74
N THR A 5 42.47 -6.36 -14.68
CA THR A 5 41.29 -5.55 -14.37
C THR A 5 40.05 -6.44 -14.32
N ALA A 6 39.33 -6.40 -13.21
CA ALA A 6 38.01 -7.01 -13.08
C ALA A 6 36.91 -5.99 -13.41
N ARG A 7 35.80 -6.47 -13.97
CA ARG A 7 34.63 -5.66 -14.35
C ARG A 7 33.37 -6.21 -13.73
N LEU A 8 32.62 -5.35 -13.05
CA LEU A 8 31.21 -5.53 -12.72
C LEU A 8 30.38 -4.69 -13.69
N LYS A 9 29.39 -5.31 -14.33
CA LYS A 9 28.38 -4.61 -15.15
C LYS A 9 27.01 -4.89 -14.55
N LEU A 10 26.28 -3.84 -14.23
CA LEU A 10 24.88 -3.84 -13.82
C LEU A 10 24.08 -3.29 -14.98
N GLU A 11 23.22 -4.12 -15.56
CA GLU A 11 22.35 -3.72 -16.67
C GLU A 11 21.07 -3.01 -16.19
N GLY A 12 20.77 -3.13 -14.91
CA GLY A 12 19.67 -2.46 -14.24
C GLY A 12 19.72 -2.71 -12.74
N PHE A 13 18.73 -2.17 -12.04
CA PHE A 13 18.59 -2.28 -10.59
C PHE A 13 17.30 -2.99 -10.25
N LEU A 14 17.33 -3.76 -9.17
CA LEU A 14 16.17 -4.39 -8.56
C LEU A 14 16.00 -3.81 -7.15
N GLY A 15 14.93 -4.23 -6.47
CA GLY A 15 14.61 -3.78 -5.13
C GLY A 15 15.49 -4.39 -4.03
N LEU A 16 14.90 -4.53 -2.84
CA LEU A 16 15.50 -5.13 -1.67
C LEU A 16 15.70 -6.64 -1.87
N TYR A 17 16.84 -7.14 -1.40
CA TYR A 17 17.01 -8.54 -1.03
C TYR A 17 17.84 -8.58 0.26
N GLN A 18 17.24 -9.11 1.31
CA GLN A 18 17.79 -9.12 2.68
C GLN A 18 17.88 -10.55 3.23
N GLY A 19 17.93 -11.53 2.33
CA GLY A 19 18.28 -12.90 2.64
C GLY A 19 19.78 -13.02 2.93
N GLY A 20 20.15 -14.01 3.74
CA GLY A 20 21.56 -14.31 4.02
C GLY A 20 22.30 -13.20 4.78
N ASP A 21 23.60 -13.08 4.51
CA ASP A 21 24.52 -12.10 5.11
C ASP A 21 24.85 -10.93 4.15
N GLY A 22 24.19 -10.88 2.98
CA GLY A 22 24.39 -9.85 1.97
C GLY A 22 25.72 -9.96 1.21
N VAL A 23 26.33 -11.16 1.17
CA VAL A 23 27.60 -11.43 0.47
C VAL A 23 27.33 -12.28 -0.76
N LEU A 24 27.88 -11.86 -1.92
CA LEU A 24 27.76 -12.55 -3.22
C LEU A 24 26.32 -12.75 -3.72
N GLU A 25 25.38 -11.94 -3.23
CA GLU A 25 24.03 -11.84 -3.79
C GLU A 25 24.07 -11.20 -5.18
N ASP A 26 22.98 -11.37 -5.95
CA ASP A 26 22.84 -10.71 -7.26
C ASP A 26 23.03 -9.19 -7.08
N PRO A 27 24.04 -8.60 -7.73
CA PRO A 27 24.46 -7.23 -7.49
C PRO A 27 23.42 -6.18 -7.95
N ARG A 28 22.36 -6.60 -8.66
CA ARG A 28 21.22 -5.74 -9.01
C ARG A 28 20.32 -5.45 -7.82
N TYR A 29 20.24 -6.34 -6.84
CA TYR A 29 19.48 -6.11 -5.61
C TYR A 29 20.23 -5.17 -4.66
N ALA A 30 19.47 -4.61 -3.72
CA ALA A 30 19.99 -3.80 -2.63
C ALA A 30 19.82 -4.52 -1.29
N VAL A 31 20.78 -4.36 -0.40
CA VAL A 31 20.58 -4.69 1.03
C VAL A 31 19.84 -3.55 1.77
N GLU A 32 19.82 -2.36 1.18
CA GLU A 32 19.07 -1.17 1.63
C GLU A 32 18.61 -0.39 0.37
N ALA A 33 17.31 -0.12 0.26
CA ALA A 33 16.68 0.60 -0.85
C ALA A 33 15.60 1.54 -0.29
N VAL A 34 16.04 2.63 0.34
CA VAL A 34 15.19 3.59 1.02
C VAL A 34 14.89 4.76 0.09
N ASN A 35 13.60 5.05 -0.12
CA ASN A 35 13.12 6.16 -0.94
C ASN A 35 13.65 6.13 -2.38
N VAL A 36 13.85 4.94 -2.94
CA VAL A 36 14.23 4.76 -4.36
C VAL A 36 13.11 4.07 -5.14
N GLU A 37 13.20 4.15 -6.46
CA GLU A 37 12.38 3.41 -7.42
C GLU A 37 13.30 2.60 -8.33
N THR A 38 12.86 1.41 -8.74
CA THR A 38 13.65 0.48 -9.58
C THR A 38 12.89 -0.04 -10.79
N ARG A 39 11.68 0.47 -11.05
CA ARG A 39 10.82 0.08 -12.16
C ARG A 39 11.57 0.07 -13.49
N GLY A 40 11.39 -1.00 -14.27
CA GLY A 40 12.06 -1.18 -15.56
C GLY A 40 13.59 -1.29 -15.48
N GLY A 41 14.15 -1.58 -14.30
CA GLY A 41 15.59 -1.64 -14.07
C GLY A 41 16.26 -0.29 -13.87
N VAL A 42 15.51 0.82 -13.81
CA VAL A 42 16.04 2.18 -13.64
C VAL A 42 16.09 2.52 -12.16
N LEU A 43 17.27 2.81 -11.61
CA LEU A 43 17.36 3.36 -10.25
C LEU A 43 17.05 4.85 -10.29
N ALA A 44 16.01 5.27 -9.57
CA ALA A 44 15.59 6.66 -9.47
C ALA A 44 15.25 7.04 -8.03
N ALA A 45 15.17 8.35 -7.77
CA ALA A 45 14.62 8.82 -6.51
C ALA A 45 13.10 8.60 -6.46
N ALA A 46 12.58 8.22 -5.29
CA ALA A 46 11.16 8.19 -5.02
C ALA A 46 10.55 9.60 -5.09
N ALA A 47 9.42 9.72 -5.79
CA ALA A 47 8.70 10.99 -5.86
C ALA A 47 8.15 11.39 -4.49
N ARG A 48 8.13 12.69 -4.21
CA ARG A 48 7.55 13.20 -2.98
C ARG A 48 6.02 13.13 -3.06
N ALA A 49 5.35 12.76 -1.97
CA ALA A 49 3.90 12.88 -1.87
C ALA A 49 3.49 14.37 -1.91
N ARG A 50 2.44 14.69 -2.66
CA ARG A 50 1.90 16.05 -2.79
C ARG A 50 0.77 16.24 -1.77
N ARG A 51 0.89 17.25 -0.91
CA ARG A 51 -0.20 17.65 -0.02
C ARG A 51 -1.32 18.29 -0.82
N LEU A 52 -2.57 17.95 -0.53
CA LEU A 52 -3.72 18.69 -1.06
C LEU A 52 -3.89 19.99 -0.27
N GLU A 53 -4.50 21.01 -0.87
CA GLU A 53 -4.67 22.31 -0.22
C GLU A 53 -5.75 22.29 0.85
N ALA A 54 -6.86 21.59 0.59
CA ALA A 54 -7.96 21.42 1.53
C ALA A 54 -7.53 20.63 2.77
N GLU A 55 -7.88 21.13 3.96
CA GLU A 55 -7.72 20.44 5.24
C GLU A 55 -9.00 20.52 6.06
N LEU A 56 -9.20 19.53 6.94
CA LEU A 56 -10.25 19.54 7.95
C LEU A 56 -9.63 19.86 9.31
N GLU A 57 -10.38 20.54 10.17
CA GLU A 57 -9.91 20.92 11.51
C GLU A 57 -9.67 19.68 12.40
N GLU A 58 -10.58 18.71 12.31
CA GLU A 58 -10.52 17.47 13.08
C GLU A 58 -9.82 16.33 12.30
N PRO A 59 -9.21 15.36 13.01
CA PRO A 59 -8.64 14.17 12.40
C PRO A 59 -9.60 13.45 11.44
N ILE A 60 -9.13 13.13 10.23
CA ILE A 60 -9.86 12.24 9.32
C ILE A 60 -9.72 10.81 9.84
N GLY A 61 -10.82 10.22 10.28
CA GLY A 61 -10.87 8.82 10.70
C GLY A 61 -10.96 7.86 9.52
N THR A 62 -11.79 8.19 8.54
CA THR A 62 -12.02 7.40 7.33
C THR A 62 -11.97 8.29 6.10
N LEU A 63 -11.28 7.80 5.07
CA LEU A 63 -11.32 8.38 3.73
C LEU A 63 -11.88 7.30 2.79
N ALA A 64 -12.99 7.62 2.13
CA ALA A 64 -13.75 6.74 1.26
C ALA A 64 -13.87 7.33 -0.14
N ARG A 65 -14.18 6.47 -1.11
CA ARG A 65 -14.39 6.86 -2.50
C ARG A 65 -15.81 6.56 -2.90
N LEU A 66 -16.53 7.58 -3.34
CA LEU A 66 -17.76 7.43 -4.10
C LEU A 66 -17.40 7.50 -5.59
N HIS A 67 -17.64 6.43 -6.33
CA HIS A 67 -17.40 6.38 -7.77
C HIS A 67 -18.70 6.63 -8.52
N ARG A 68 -18.71 7.64 -9.39
CA ARG A 68 -19.83 8.00 -10.27
C ARG A 68 -19.55 7.53 -11.69
N ARG A 69 -20.31 6.54 -12.15
CA ARG A 69 -20.29 6.11 -13.56
C ARG A 69 -20.87 7.17 -14.47
N TRP A 70 -21.92 7.84 -14.01
CA TRP A 70 -22.56 8.93 -14.73
C TRP A 70 -22.10 10.26 -14.12
N HIS A 71 -21.17 10.92 -14.81
CA HIS A 71 -20.59 12.21 -14.43
C HIS A 71 -20.66 13.17 -15.62
N ALA A 72 -20.72 14.49 -15.35
CA ALA A 72 -20.72 15.49 -16.41
C ALA A 72 -19.31 15.73 -16.95
N GLU A 73 -18.32 15.75 -16.06
CA GLU A 73 -16.91 15.95 -16.38
C GLU A 73 -16.03 14.82 -15.84
N GLU A 74 -14.93 14.50 -16.53
CA GLU A 74 -14.03 13.39 -16.17
C GLU A 74 -13.51 13.49 -14.73
N GLY A 75 -13.22 14.71 -14.24
CA GLY A 75 -12.75 14.97 -12.88
C GLY A 75 -13.83 14.87 -11.78
N GLU A 76 -15.07 14.57 -12.15
CA GLU A 76 -16.18 14.33 -11.20
C GLU A 76 -16.45 12.83 -11.01
N ARG A 77 -15.71 11.97 -11.71
CA ARG A 77 -15.89 10.51 -11.66
C ARG A 77 -15.65 9.94 -10.27
N ASP A 78 -14.63 10.42 -9.59
CA ASP A 78 -14.33 9.97 -8.22
C ASP A 78 -14.57 11.13 -7.26
N VAL A 79 -15.30 10.86 -6.18
CA VAL A 79 -15.54 11.81 -5.10
C VAL A 79 -14.90 11.28 -3.83
N LEU A 80 -14.08 12.11 -3.19
CA LEU A 80 -13.51 11.79 -1.90
C LEU A 80 -14.53 12.11 -0.82
N VAL A 81 -14.81 11.16 0.07
CA VAL A 81 -15.69 11.34 1.22
C VAL A 81 -14.88 11.10 2.49
N ALA A 82 -14.84 12.07 3.39
CA ALA A 82 -14.09 11.99 4.64
C ALA A 82 -15.03 12.00 5.86
N ALA A 83 -14.78 11.11 6.81
CA ALA A 83 -15.37 11.16 8.15
C ALA A 83 -14.39 11.83 9.11
N SER A 84 -14.82 12.91 9.76
CA SER A 84 -13.99 13.75 10.63
C SER A 84 -14.88 14.53 11.61
N GLY A 85 -14.53 14.50 12.89
CA GLY A 85 -15.17 15.34 13.91
C GLY A 85 -16.67 15.06 14.08
N GLY A 86 -17.13 13.84 13.84
CA GLY A 86 -18.55 13.48 13.92
C GLY A 86 -19.39 14.00 12.73
N ALA A 87 -18.76 14.29 11.60
CA ALA A 87 -19.39 14.71 10.36
C ALA A 87 -18.81 13.98 9.15
N LEU A 88 -19.58 13.97 8.06
CA LEU A 88 -19.08 13.57 6.75
C LEU A 88 -18.86 14.80 5.87
N TYR A 89 -17.81 14.76 5.06
CA TYR A 89 -17.44 15.80 4.12
C TYR A 89 -17.17 15.18 2.76
N TRP A 90 -17.32 15.96 1.70
CA TRP A 90 -16.91 15.55 0.38
C TRP A 90 -16.10 16.61 -0.35
N MET A 91 -15.26 16.17 -1.28
CA MET A 91 -14.60 17.01 -2.27
C MET A 91 -14.22 16.19 -3.50
N LEU A 92 -13.98 16.87 -4.62
CA LEU A 92 -13.32 16.25 -5.77
C LEU A 92 -11.81 16.07 -5.50
N PRO A 93 -11.10 15.16 -6.18
CA PRO A 93 -9.72 14.82 -5.83
C PRO A 93 -8.70 15.96 -5.99
N ASP A 94 -8.96 16.90 -6.89
CA ASP A 94 -8.20 18.16 -7.04
C ASP A 94 -8.98 19.39 -6.52
N GLY A 95 -10.00 19.16 -5.68
CA GLY A 95 -10.79 20.23 -5.05
C GLY A 95 -10.00 21.02 -3.99
N GLU A 96 -10.31 22.30 -3.85
CA GLU A 96 -9.63 23.23 -2.92
C GLU A 96 -10.31 23.34 -1.54
N ALA A 97 -11.51 22.77 -1.38
CA ALA A 97 -12.25 22.83 -0.12
C ALA A 97 -13.16 21.61 0.11
N TRP A 98 -13.33 21.26 1.39
CA TRP A 98 -14.28 20.26 1.85
C TRP A 98 -15.68 20.86 2.01
N THR A 99 -16.69 20.16 1.51
CA THR A 99 -18.11 20.50 1.73
C THR A 99 -18.71 19.54 2.73
N LYS A 100 -19.24 20.07 3.84
CA LYS A 100 -19.93 19.27 4.86
C LYS A 100 -21.23 18.69 4.28
N LEU A 101 -21.43 17.39 4.45
CA LEU A 101 -22.68 16.71 4.10
C LEU A 101 -23.74 16.94 5.18
N GLY A 102 -25.01 16.88 4.78
CA GLY A 102 -26.13 16.85 5.70
C GLY A 102 -26.13 15.59 6.59
N TYR A 103 -26.94 15.61 7.65
CA TYR A 103 -27.19 14.44 8.48
C TYR A 103 -28.53 13.79 8.10
N PRO A 104 -28.67 12.46 8.26
CA PRO A 104 -29.98 11.84 8.29
C PRO A 104 -30.88 12.44 9.37
N GLU A 105 -32.19 12.33 9.19
CA GLU A 105 -33.17 12.79 10.18
C GLU A 105 -32.89 12.19 11.57
N GLY A 106 -32.94 13.02 12.61
CA GLY A 106 -32.69 12.62 13.99
C GLY A 106 -31.21 12.42 14.36
N THR A 107 -30.27 12.75 13.47
CA THR A 107 -28.83 12.70 13.75
C THR A 107 -28.24 14.11 13.81
N GLU A 108 -27.55 14.44 14.91
CA GLU A 108 -26.86 15.73 15.07
C GLU A 108 -25.34 15.62 14.85
N ALA A 109 -24.75 14.48 15.21
CA ALA A 109 -23.34 14.15 15.01
C ALA A 109 -23.15 12.62 15.04
N TYR A 110 -22.15 12.12 14.32
CA TYR A 110 -21.72 10.72 14.38
C TYR A 110 -20.82 10.49 15.60
N ARG A 111 -20.87 9.29 16.17
CA ARG A 111 -20.11 8.91 17.37
C ARG A 111 -18.67 8.51 17.07
N THR A 112 -18.41 8.06 15.85
CA THR A 112 -17.07 7.67 15.40
C THR A 112 -16.78 8.12 13.98
N ASP A 113 -15.51 8.38 13.70
CA ASP A 113 -15.00 8.67 12.36
C ASP A 113 -14.44 7.40 11.67
N ALA A 114 -14.52 6.23 12.32
CA ALA A 114 -14.09 4.95 11.76
C ALA A 114 -15.27 4.23 11.09
N TRP A 115 -15.23 4.15 9.77
CA TRP A 115 -16.28 3.60 8.92
C TRP A 115 -15.72 2.55 7.96
N SER A 116 -16.43 1.45 7.80
CA SER A 116 -16.28 0.56 6.65
C SER A 116 -17.20 1.04 5.53
N TRP A 117 -16.82 0.85 4.28
CA TRP A 117 -17.55 1.41 3.15
C TRP A 117 -17.49 0.56 1.89
N VAL A 118 -18.52 0.67 1.06
CA VAL A 118 -18.59 0.09 -0.29
C VAL A 118 -19.38 1.00 -1.21
N THR A 119 -19.05 0.97 -2.51
CA THR A 119 -19.86 1.63 -3.55
C THR A 119 -20.87 0.65 -4.14
N TYR A 120 -22.04 1.17 -4.52
CA TYR A 120 -23.15 0.37 -5.03
C TYR A 120 -23.98 1.13 -6.09
N GLU A 121 -24.66 0.41 -6.98
CA GLU A 121 -25.66 0.99 -7.89
C GLU A 121 -27.06 0.74 -7.34
N MET A 122 -27.82 1.80 -7.07
CA MET A 122 -29.25 1.61 -6.87
C MET A 122 -30.04 1.98 -8.13
N ASN A 123 -31.19 1.35 -8.30
CA ASN A 123 -32.22 1.77 -9.23
C ASN A 123 -33.38 2.31 -8.39
N PRO A 124 -33.43 3.63 -8.11
CA PRO A 124 -34.50 4.19 -7.30
C PRO A 124 -35.87 3.91 -7.92
N GLU A 125 -36.83 3.51 -7.10
CA GLU A 125 -38.20 3.27 -7.57
C GLU A 125 -38.76 4.53 -8.24
N GLY A 126 -39.26 4.40 -9.47
CA GLY A 126 -39.78 5.52 -10.25
C GLY A 126 -38.72 6.41 -10.92
N SER A 127 -37.43 6.05 -10.87
CA SER A 127 -36.36 6.68 -11.65
C SER A 127 -36.01 5.85 -12.88
N ASP A 128 -35.87 6.51 -14.03
CA ASP A 128 -35.36 5.90 -15.26
C ASP A 128 -33.81 5.80 -15.28
N ALA A 129 -33.13 6.41 -14.31
CA ALA A 129 -31.68 6.44 -14.22
C ALA A 129 -31.17 5.78 -12.92
N PRO A 130 -30.14 4.91 -13.02
CA PRO A 130 -29.47 4.38 -11.84
C PRO A 130 -28.68 5.48 -11.13
N VAL A 131 -28.45 5.28 -9.83
CA VAL A 131 -27.68 6.20 -8.99
C VAL A 131 -26.58 5.43 -8.27
N ASP A 132 -25.34 5.87 -8.48
CA ASP A 132 -24.20 5.38 -7.71
C ASP A 132 -24.26 5.94 -6.28
N VAL A 133 -24.06 5.07 -5.29
CA VAL A 133 -24.06 5.44 -3.88
C VAL A 133 -22.86 4.90 -3.14
N LEU A 134 -22.56 5.57 -2.03
CA LEU A 134 -21.58 5.12 -1.05
C LEU A 134 -22.31 4.69 0.21
N LEU A 135 -22.22 3.41 0.53
CA LEU A 135 -22.69 2.86 1.79
C LEU A 135 -21.54 2.93 2.80
N LEU A 136 -21.81 3.51 3.96
CA LEU A 136 -20.89 3.64 5.08
C LEU A 136 -21.53 2.96 6.28
N SER A 137 -20.81 2.08 6.97
CA SER A 137 -21.30 1.40 8.18
C SER A 137 -20.26 1.38 9.28
N ASN A 138 -20.73 1.50 10.52
CA ASN A 138 -19.94 1.25 11.71
C ASN A 138 -20.82 0.70 12.86
N ALA A 139 -20.18 0.08 13.87
CA ALA A 139 -20.90 -0.57 14.98
C ALA A 139 -21.64 0.39 15.93
N GLN A 140 -21.30 1.69 15.93
CA GLN A 140 -21.86 2.68 16.86
C GLN A 140 -23.02 3.48 16.25
N ASP A 141 -22.89 3.92 15.00
CA ASP A 141 -23.86 4.77 14.29
C ASP A 141 -24.80 3.95 13.39
N GLY A 142 -24.38 2.76 12.95
CA GLY A 142 -25.11 1.95 11.97
C GLY A 142 -24.76 2.33 10.54
N MET A 143 -25.63 1.95 9.59
CA MET A 143 -25.38 2.17 8.16
C MET A 143 -26.06 3.45 7.64
N VAL A 144 -25.32 4.21 6.84
CA VAL A 144 -25.80 5.39 6.11
C VAL A 144 -25.44 5.28 4.63
N CYS A 145 -26.22 5.95 3.79
CA CYS A 145 -26.05 6.00 2.35
C CYS A 145 -25.83 7.44 1.91
N VAL A 146 -24.73 7.72 1.21
CA VAL A 146 -24.49 8.99 0.52
C VAL A 146 -24.83 8.79 -0.95
N ARG A 147 -25.77 9.59 -1.46
CA ARG A 147 -26.17 9.52 -2.86
C ARG A 147 -25.18 10.25 -3.77
N GLY A 148 -24.86 9.67 -4.92
CA GLY A 148 -23.91 10.26 -5.84
C GLY A 148 -24.46 11.40 -6.70
N ASP A 149 -25.77 11.47 -6.91
CA ASP A 149 -26.43 12.48 -7.74
C ASP A 149 -26.58 13.84 -7.04
N ASP A 150 -26.95 13.85 -5.76
CA ASP A 150 -27.22 15.09 -5.00
C ASP A 150 -26.40 15.23 -3.70
N MET A 151 -25.58 14.23 -3.37
CA MET A 151 -24.81 14.17 -2.11
C MET A 151 -25.67 14.21 -0.84
N SER A 152 -26.96 13.87 -0.93
CA SER A 152 -27.80 13.69 0.26
C SER A 152 -27.40 12.43 1.04
N VAL A 153 -27.65 12.47 2.35
CA VAL A 153 -27.31 11.38 3.27
C VAL A 153 -28.58 10.84 3.90
N THR A 154 -28.80 9.53 3.78
CA THR A 154 -29.94 8.84 4.39
C THR A 154 -29.47 7.73 5.31
N ARG A 155 -30.29 7.40 6.31
CA ARG A 155 -30.06 6.24 7.16
C ARG A 155 -30.53 4.98 6.45
N VAL A 156 -29.81 3.88 6.62
CA VAL A 156 -30.25 2.56 6.18
C VAL A 156 -30.61 1.73 7.40
N GLU A 157 -31.87 1.30 7.45
CA GLU A 157 -32.34 0.41 8.51
C GLU A 157 -31.79 -1.00 8.27
N THR A 158 -31.01 -1.46 9.23
CA THR A 158 -30.29 -2.73 9.21
C THR A 158 -30.67 -3.54 10.44
N PRO A 159 -30.63 -4.88 10.38
CA PRO A 159 -31.03 -5.73 11.50
C PRO A 159 -30.05 -5.62 12.68
N ARG A 160 -28.80 -5.23 12.41
CA ARG A 160 -27.73 -5.00 13.38
C ARG A 160 -26.82 -3.88 12.87
N LYS A 161 -26.03 -3.29 13.75
CA LYS A 161 -24.95 -2.36 13.36
C LYS A 161 -23.69 -3.17 13.05
N PHE A 162 -23.08 -2.88 11.90
CA PHE A 162 -21.94 -3.64 11.39
C PHE A 162 -20.67 -2.79 11.47
N GLY A 163 -19.59 -3.31 12.04
CA GLY A 163 -18.29 -2.64 12.00
C GLY A 163 -17.59 -2.77 10.64
N VAL A 164 -17.89 -3.82 9.88
CA VAL A 164 -17.31 -4.08 8.55
C VAL A 164 -18.38 -4.47 7.54
N ILE A 165 -18.23 -4.01 6.29
CA ILE A 165 -19.11 -4.37 5.18
C ILE A 165 -18.33 -4.72 3.91
N ALA A 166 -18.91 -5.56 3.07
CA ALA A 166 -18.41 -5.89 1.73
C ALA A 166 -19.57 -6.17 0.77
N ARG A 167 -19.32 -6.02 -0.54
CA ARG A 167 -20.25 -6.46 -1.59
C ARG A 167 -19.87 -7.85 -2.09
N TYR A 168 -20.81 -8.78 -2.11
CA TYR A 168 -20.61 -10.10 -2.71
C TYR A 168 -21.93 -10.68 -3.23
N ALA A 169 -21.89 -11.25 -4.43
CA ALA A 169 -23.06 -11.84 -5.10
C ALA A 169 -24.30 -10.90 -5.10
N GLU A 170 -24.08 -9.64 -5.47
CA GLU A 170 -25.12 -8.59 -5.52
C GLU A 170 -25.83 -8.32 -4.18
N ARG A 171 -25.17 -8.63 -3.06
CA ARG A 171 -25.64 -8.37 -1.70
C ARG A 171 -24.60 -7.56 -0.93
N ILE A 172 -25.08 -6.84 0.07
CA ILE A 172 -24.23 -6.24 1.10
C ILE A 172 -24.12 -7.21 2.25
N TRP A 173 -22.89 -7.55 2.62
CA TRP A 173 -22.56 -8.36 3.78
C TRP A 173 -22.04 -7.48 4.90
N GLY A 174 -22.48 -7.75 6.13
CA GLY A 174 -22.07 -7.07 7.35
C GLY A 174 -21.51 -8.05 8.39
N GLY A 175 -20.49 -7.59 9.11
CA GLY A 175 -19.87 -8.31 10.24
C GLY A 175 -19.33 -7.36 11.30
N ALA A 176 -18.51 -7.86 12.21
CA ALA A 176 -18.01 -7.11 13.37
C ALA A 176 -19.17 -6.50 14.19
N ILE A 177 -20.12 -7.35 14.57
CA ILE A 177 -21.31 -6.98 15.35
C ILE A 177 -20.94 -7.11 16.83
N GLU A 178 -21.00 -6.02 17.59
CA GLU A 178 -20.54 -5.98 18.99
C GLU A 178 -21.23 -7.01 19.89
N ASP A 179 -22.54 -7.19 19.70
CA ASP A 179 -23.35 -8.14 20.49
C ASP A 179 -23.26 -9.59 19.98
N ASP A 180 -22.74 -9.81 18.77
CA ASP A 180 -22.64 -11.14 18.14
C ASP A 180 -21.42 -11.24 17.21
N PRO A 181 -20.20 -11.40 17.78
CA PRO A 181 -18.93 -11.29 17.04
C PRO A 181 -18.71 -12.39 15.98
N ASP A 182 -19.46 -13.49 16.10
CA ASP A 182 -19.40 -14.67 15.23
C ASP A 182 -20.46 -14.63 14.11
N MET A 183 -21.27 -13.57 14.05
CA MET A 183 -22.34 -13.43 13.08
C MET A 183 -21.91 -12.64 11.83
N LEU A 184 -22.39 -13.11 10.68
CA LEU A 184 -22.43 -12.38 9.42
C LEU A 184 -23.88 -12.22 9.01
N VAL A 185 -24.23 -11.07 8.45
CA VAL A 185 -25.57 -10.78 7.93
C VAL A 185 -25.45 -10.33 6.49
N TYR A 186 -26.44 -10.65 5.65
CA TYR A 186 -26.48 -10.21 4.25
C TYR A 186 -27.85 -9.63 3.88
N SER A 187 -27.86 -8.59 3.04
CA SER A 187 -29.06 -7.98 2.47
C SER A 187 -29.72 -8.90 1.43
N ALA A 188 -30.94 -8.57 1.01
CA ALA A 188 -31.56 -9.12 -0.19
C ALA A 188 -30.68 -8.84 -1.44
N PRO A 189 -30.79 -9.65 -2.50
CA PRO A 189 -30.00 -9.44 -3.71
C PRO A 189 -30.51 -8.20 -4.46
N PHE A 190 -29.62 -7.44 -5.07
CA PHE A 190 -29.90 -6.23 -5.85
C PHE A 190 -30.45 -5.03 -5.05
N ASP A 191 -30.88 -5.22 -3.80
CA ASP A 191 -31.36 -4.15 -2.92
C ASP A 191 -30.55 -4.10 -1.61
N PRO A 192 -29.67 -3.09 -1.43
CA PRO A 192 -28.86 -2.95 -0.21
C PRO A 192 -29.67 -2.39 0.98
N PHE A 193 -30.92 -2.00 0.79
CA PHE A 193 -31.82 -1.45 1.80
C PHE A 193 -32.83 -2.49 2.32
N ASP A 194 -33.04 -3.58 1.60
CA ASP A 194 -33.90 -4.68 2.04
C ASP A 194 -33.08 -5.72 2.83
N TRP A 195 -33.41 -5.83 4.11
CA TRP A 195 -32.84 -6.79 5.05
C TRP A 195 -33.89 -7.77 5.59
N SER A 196 -35.02 -7.90 4.91
CA SER A 196 -36.09 -8.82 5.28
C SER A 196 -35.84 -10.23 4.74
N ALA A 197 -36.10 -11.23 5.57
CA ALA A 197 -36.02 -12.62 5.15
C ALA A 197 -37.24 -12.98 4.29
N ASN A 198 -37.02 -13.72 3.21
CA ASN A 198 -38.08 -14.28 2.38
C ASN A 198 -38.21 -15.78 2.70
N VAL A 199 -39.28 -16.16 3.41
CA VAL A 199 -39.50 -17.55 3.86
C VAL A 199 -39.93 -18.45 2.70
N GLU A 200 -40.61 -17.91 1.69
CA GLU A 200 -41.11 -18.67 0.56
C GLU A 200 -40.00 -18.94 -0.46
N ILE A 201 -39.16 -17.94 -0.70
CA ILE A 201 -38.04 -17.97 -1.65
C ILE A 201 -36.80 -17.41 -0.95
N PRO A 202 -36.08 -18.22 -0.15
CA PRO A 202 -34.90 -17.75 0.60
C PRO A 202 -33.82 -17.11 -0.27
N GLU A 203 -33.72 -17.54 -1.53
CA GLU A 203 -32.81 -17.00 -2.53
C GLU A 203 -33.07 -15.52 -2.90
N ASP A 204 -34.26 -14.99 -2.64
CA ASP A 204 -34.59 -13.56 -2.82
C ASP A 204 -34.52 -12.77 -1.51
N GLY A 205 -34.34 -13.44 -0.37
CA GLY A 205 -34.37 -12.81 0.96
C GLY A 205 -33.00 -12.45 1.51
N ALA A 206 -32.99 -11.60 2.54
CA ALA A 206 -31.86 -11.38 3.43
C ALA A 206 -31.73 -12.49 4.48
N GLY A 207 -30.63 -12.51 5.23
CA GLY A 207 -30.45 -13.46 6.32
C GLY A 207 -29.14 -13.29 7.09
N ASP A 208 -28.94 -14.19 8.04
CA ASP A 208 -27.78 -14.22 8.92
C ASP A 208 -27.17 -15.63 9.03
N ILE A 209 -25.88 -15.67 9.37
CA ILE A 209 -25.09 -16.90 9.50
C ILE A 209 -24.14 -16.76 10.68
N LEU A 210 -24.17 -17.75 11.56
CA LEU A 210 -23.33 -17.82 12.75
C LEU A 210 -22.16 -18.80 12.53
N GLN A 211 -20.93 -18.34 12.77
CA GLN A 211 -19.72 -19.16 12.67
C GLN A 211 -18.85 -19.05 13.94
N PRO A 212 -19.19 -19.83 14.99
CA PRO A 212 -18.53 -19.73 16.28
C PRO A 212 -17.10 -20.26 16.21
N SER A 213 -16.12 -19.48 16.69
CA SER A 213 -14.71 -19.89 16.75
C SER A 213 -14.20 -20.24 18.16
N TRP A 214 -15.05 -20.11 19.20
CA TRP A 214 -14.77 -20.45 20.61
C TRP A 214 -13.49 -19.84 21.21
N ASP A 215 -12.91 -18.84 20.54
CA ASP A 215 -11.68 -18.14 20.89
C ASP A 215 -11.94 -16.67 21.30
N GLY A 216 -13.20 -16.23 21.25
CA GLY A 216 -13.60 -14.85 21.56
C GLY A 216 -13.18 -13.83 20.49
N ASP A 217 -12.75 -14.31 19.32
CA ASP A 217 -12.39 -13.46 18.18
C ASP A 217 -13.65 -12.96 17.45
N SER A 218 -13.53 -11.86 16.72
CA SER A 218 -14.59 -11.27 15.92
C SER A 218 -14.17 -11.24 14.47
N PHE A 219 -15.13 -11.21 13.55
CA PHE A 219 -14.82 -10.78 12.18
C PHE A 219 -14.25 -9.36 12.20
N THR A 220 -13.13 -9.16 11.52
CA THR A 220 -12.38 -7.90 11.46
C THR A 220 -12.27 -7.34 10.04
N ALA A 221 -12.52 -8.16 9.02
CA ALA A 221 -12.58 -7.72 7.63
C ALA A 221 -13.40 -8.70 6.78
N LEU A 222 -14.02 -8.15 5.73
CA LEU A 222 -14.71 -8.88 4.68
C LEU A 222 -14.08 -8.47 3.34
N MET A 223 -13.64 -9.44 2.54
CA MET A 223 -12.93 -9.18 1.29
C MET A 223 -13.45 -10.07 0.16
N PRO A 224 -13.97 -9.49 -0.93
CA PRO A 224 -14.21 -10.24 -2.15
C PRO A 224 -12.89 -10.79 -2.72
N PHE A 225 -12.86 -12.07 -3.07
CA PHE A 225 -11.69 -12.75 -3.62
C PHE A 225 -12.11 -13.73 -4.70
N GLY A 226 -11.99 -13.30 -5.97
CA GLY A 226 -12.53 -14.06 -7.10
C GLY A 226 -14.03 -14.27 -6.99
N SER A 227 -14.49 -15.52 -7.04
CA SER A 227 -15.90 -15.91 -6.90
C SER A 227 -16.32 -16.17 -5.45
N GLN A 228 -15.58 -15.67 -4.48
CA GLN A 228 -15.72 -16.02 -3.06
C GLN A 228 -15.73 -14.75 -2.22
N LEU A 229 -16.38 -14.81 -1.06
CA LEU A 229 -16.21 -13.81 -0.01
C LEU A 229 -15.32 -14.41 1.08
N ILE A 230 -14.30 -13.67 1.47
CA ILE A 230 -13.41 -14.06 2.56
C ILE A 230 -13.77 -13.25 3.80
N ALA A 231 -14.13 -13.95 4.87
CA ALA A 231 -14.39 -13.37 6.17
C ALA A 231 -13.21 -13.66 7.10
N LEU A 232 -12.55 -12.60 7.53
CA LEU A 232 -11.31 -12.66 8.29
C LEU A 232 -11.58 -12.39 9.76
N LYS A 233 -11.06 -13.25 10.62
CA LYS A 233 -10.81 -12.96 12.03
C LYS A 233 -9.31 -12.76 12.25
N ARG A 234 -8.87 -12.41 13.45
CA ARG A 234 -7.44 -12.21 13.74
C ARG A 234 -6.63 -13.48 13.53
N GLU A 235 -7.17 -14.61 13.97
CA GLU A 235 -6.46 -15.90 13.97
C GLU A 235 -7.01 -16.92 12.96
N ARG A 236 -8.11 -16.61 12.26
CA ARG A 236 -8.76 -17.52 11.31
C ARG A 236 -9.21 -16.83 10.02
N VAL A 237 -9.25 -17.62 8.94
CA VAL A 237 -9.83 -17.23 7.65
C VAL A 237 -11.01 -18.14 7.31
N TRP A 238 -12.15 -17.55 7.01
CA TRP A 238 -13.34 -18.24 6.53
C TRP A 238 -13.60 -17.89 5.08
N ARG A 239 -13.82 -18.92 4.27
CA ARG A 239 -14.27 -18.78 2.89
C ARG A 239 -15.77 -19.02 2.80
N ILE A 240 -16.46 -18.13 2.12
CA ILE A 240 -17.86 -18.21 1.77
C ILE A 240 -17.95 -18.45 0.26
N LEU A 241 -18.60 -19.54 -0.12
CA LEU A 241 -18.88 -19.95 -1.49
C LEU A 241 -20.38 -19.90 -1.75
N GLY A 242 -20.78 -19.75 -3.02
CA GLY A 242 -22.19 -19.72 -3.43
C GLY A 242 -22.69 -18.30 -3.64
N THR A 243 -23.78 -18.16 -4.40
CA THR A 243 -24.38 -16.84 -4.73
C THR A 243 -25.66 -16.56 -3.96
N ASP A 244 -26.33 -17.62 -3.50
CA ASP A 244 -27.60 -17.57 -2.79
C ASP A 244 -27.56 -18.33 -1.45
N PRO A 245 -28.46 -17.99 -0.51
CA PRO A 245 -28.60 -18.65 0.79
C PRO A 245 -28.72 -20.17 0.78
N GLY A 246 -29.32 -20.76 -0.26
CA GLY A 246 -29.49 -22.22 -0.36
C GLY A 246 -28.18 -22.95 -0.66
N GLU A 247 -27.25 -22.27 -1.35
CA GLU A 247 -25.97 -22.82 -1.79
C GLU A 247 -24.78 -22.41 -0.93
N TYR A 248 -24.96 -21.50 0.04
CA TYR A 248 -23.80 -20.99 0.77
C TYR A 248 -23.03 -22.08 1.52
N ALA A 249 -21.74 -22.19 1.22
CA ALA A 249 -20.83 -23.10 1.90
C ALA A 249 -19.70 -22.34 2.59
N PHE A 250 -19.62 -22.53 3.91
CA PHE A 250 -18.63 -21.90 4.78
C PHE A 250 -17.52 -22.89 5.09
N LYS A 251 -16.28 -22.50 4.82
CA LYS A 251 -15.11 -23.36 5.04
C LYS A 251 -14.00 -22.58 5.70
N GLU A 252 -13.61 -23.01 6.89
CA GLU A 252 -12.36 -22.55 7.52
C GLU A 252 -11.15 -22.96 6.66
N GLN A 253 -10.17 -22.07 6.55
CA GLN A 253 -8.94 -22.27 5.80
C GLN A 253 -7.74 -22.45 6.74
N TYR A 254 -6.69 -23.10 6.23
CA TYR A 254 -5.48 -23.36 7.02
C TYR A 254 -4.58 -22.11 7.10
N GLY A 255 -3.73 -22.04 8.13
CA GLY A 255 -2.59 -21.12 8.16
C GLY A 255 -2.75 -19.83 8.98
N GLY A 256 -3.89 -19.63 9.65
CA GLY A 256 -4.12 -18.50 10.56
C GLY A 256 -5.18 -17.52 10.05
N GLY A 257 -5.08 -16.25 10.46
CA GLY A 257 -6.01 -15.16 10.11
C GLY A 257 -5.30 -13.85 9.77
N ALA A 258 -6.05 -12.75 9.83
CA ALA A 258 -5.55 -11.41 9.57
C ALA A 258 -5.40 -10.62 10.88
N ALA A 259 -4.26 -10.79 11.55
CA ALA A 259 -3.95 -10.10 12.81
C ALA A 259 -4.13 -8.57 12.71
N PHE A 260 -3.80 -7.98 11.55
CA PHE A 260 -3.93 -6.56 11.28
C PHE A 260 -4.82 -6.33 10.06
N ALA A 261 -6.14 -6.39 10.26
CA ALA A 261 -7.15 -6.35 9.21
C ALA A 261 -7.03 -5.14 8.26
N GLY A 262 -6.60 -3.98 8.78
CA GLY A 262 -6.37 -2.77 7.98
C GLY A 262 -5.26 -2.89 6.94
N THR A 263 -4.49 -3.98 6.94
CA THR A 263 -3.41 -4.26 5.98
C THR A 263 -3.82 -5.17 4.83
N VAL A 264 -5.00 -5.78 4.91
CA VAL A 264 -5.47 -6.77 3.96
C VAL A 264 -5.76 -6.10 2.62
N ALA A 265 -5.23 -6.64 1.53
CA ALA A 265 -5.60 -6.22 0.18
C ALA A 265 -5.42 -7.36 -0.83
N VAL A 266 -6.24 -7.36 -1.88
CA VAL A 266 -6.23 -8.38 -2.95
C VAL A 266 -5.46 -7.85 -4.15
N GLU A 267 -4.44 -8.60 -4.60
CA GLU A 267 -3.69 -8.34 -5.83
C GLU A 267 -3.61 -9.63 -6.66
N GLY A 268 -4.30 -9.63 -7.80
CA GLY A 268 -4.39 -10.80 -8.67
C GLY A 268 -4.95 -12.02 -7.94
N GLU A 269 -4.19 -13.11 -7.95
CA GLU A 269 -4.57 -14.41 -7.37
C GLU A 269 -4.20 -14.56 -5.90
N ARG A 270 -3.88 -13.45 -5.21
CA ARG A 270 -3.42 -13.46 -3.81
C ARG A 270 -4.06 -12.35 -3.02
N MET A 271 -4.28 -12.63 -1.74
CA MET A 271 -4.58 -11.62 -0.74
C MET A 271 -3.35 -11.46 0.15
N LEU A 272 -2.81 -10.25 0.23
CA LEU A 272 -1.65 -9.91 1.04
C LEU A 272 -2.11 -9.24 2.33
N MET A 273 -1.45 -9.59 3.43
CA MET A 273 -1.75 -9.05 4.75
C MET A 273 -0.50 -9.08 5.64
N LEU A 274 -0.39 -8.12 6.56
CA LEU A 274 0.71 -8.09 7.51
C LEU A 274 0.43 -9.08 8.65
N GLY A 275 1.42 -9.92 8.95
CA GLY A 275 1.49 -10.71 10.17
C GLY A 275 2.51 -10.13 11.16
N ARG A 276 2.64 -10.75 12.34
CA ARG A 276 3.55 -10.27 13.40
C ARG A 276 5.03 -10.31 13.04
N GLU A 277 5.42 -11.20 12.11
CA GLU A 277 6.82 -11.41 11.71
C GLU A 277 7.12 -10.99 10.26
N GLY A 278 6.14 -10.49 9.54
CA GLY A 278 6.30 -10.05 8.14
C GLY A 278 5.03 -10.23 7.33
N LEU A 279 5.15 -10.11 6.00
CA LEU A 279 4.01 -10.23 5.11
C LEU A 279 3.56 -11.69 4.97
N LEU A 280 2.24 -11.89 4.95
CA LEU A 280 1.58 -13.16 4.69
C LEU A 280 0.82 -13.06 3.35
N GLN A 281 0.65 -14.20 2.70
CA GLN A 281 -0.27 -14.36 1.58
C GLN A 281 -1.37 -15.36 1.93
N TYR A 282 -2.56 -15.14 1.41
CA TYR A 282 -3.60 -16.15 1.23
C TYR A 282 -3.78 -16.39 -0.27
N ASP A 283 -3.74 -17.65 -0.67
CA ASP A 283 -3.77 -18.10 -2.07
C ASP A 283 -5.11 -18.74 -2.49
N GLY A 284 -6.14 -18.65 -1.64
CA GLY A 284 -7.42 -19.33 -1.84
C GLY A 284 -7.56 -20.67 -1.11
N LEU A 285 -6.48 -21.16 -0.48
CA LEU A 285 -6.46 -22.42 0.27
C LEU A 285 -5.82 -22.27 1.66
N SER A 286 -4.72 -21.52 1.75
CA SER A 286 -3.99 -21.38 3.01
C SER A 286 -3.30 -20.04 3.15
N VAL A 287 -3.10 -19.63 4.41
CA VAL A 287 -2.27 -18.49 4.78
C VAL A 287 -0.84 -18.95 5.04
N ALA A 288 0.15 -18.27 4.44
CA ALA A 288 1.57 -18.58 4.61
C ALA A 288 2.45 -17.32 4.54
N PRO A 289 3.66 -17.32 5.14
CA PRO A 289 4.62 -16.24 4.97
C PRO A 289 4.97 -15.98 3.51
N TYR A 290 5.00 -14.71 3.12
CA TYR A 290 5.24 -14.30 1.75
C TYR A 290 6.63 -13.68 1.58
N ALA A 291 7.50 -14.41 0.89
CA ALA A 291 8.82 -13.96 0.46
C ALA A 291 9.64 -13.18 1.52
N PRO A 292 9.76 -13.70 2.76
CA PRO A 292 10.32 -12.95 3.90
C PRO A 292 11.78 -12.50 3.67
N GLN A 293 12.52 -13.19 2.81
CA GLN A 293 13.90 -12.87 2.47
C GLN A 293 14.07 -11.49 1.82
N TYR A 294 13.06 -10.95 1.13
CA TYR A 294 13.23 -9.69 0.42
C TYR A 294 13.25 -8.48 1.35
N ALA A 295 12.45 -8.50 2.43
CA ALA A 295 12.29 -7.38 3.35
C ALA A 295 12.56 -7.75 4.82
N ARG A 296 13.35 -8.81 5.07
CA ARG A 296 13.64 -9.32 6.43
C ARG A 296 14.14 -8.24 7.39
N GLY A 297 15.02 -7.35 6.92
CA GLY A 297 15.55 -6.24 7.71
C GLY A 297 14.51 -5.17 8.02
N VAL A 298 13.54 -4.95 7.12
CA VAL A 298 12.38 -4.07 7.38
C VAL A 298 11.48 -4.71 8.44
N PHE A 299 11.17 -6.00 8.31
CA PHE A 299 10.33 -6.71 9.29
C PHE A 299 10.96 -6.74 10.69
N ALA A 300 12.28 -6.87 10.78
CA ALA A 300 13.01 -6.80 12.05
C ALA A 300 12.90 -5.44 12.77
N ARG A 301 12.63 -4.36 12.02
CA ARG A 301 12.48 -2.99 12.54
C ARG A 301 11.05 -2.63 12.93
N MET A 302 10.07 -3.50 12.65
CA MET A 302 8.67 -3.23 12.96
C MET A 302 8.48 -3.01 14.47
N ASN A 303 7.79 -1.92 14.83
CA ASN A 303 7.31 -1.74 16.19
C ASN A 303 6.08 -2.63 16.42
N ARG A 304 6.30 -3.80 17.02
CA ARG A 304 5.25 -4.82 17.25
C ARG A 304 4.08 -4.32 18.10
N GLU A 305 4.32 -3.34 18.98
CA GLU A 305 3.28 -2.77 19.86
C GLU A 305 2.33 -1.82 19.12
N ALA A 306 2.78 -1.24 18.00
CA ALA A 306 2.01 -0.27 17.23
C ALA A 306 1.41 -0.84 15.92
N LEU A 307 1.57 -2.14 15.65
CA LEU A 307 1.16 -2.75 14.37
C LEU A 307 -0.35 -2.68 14.07
N GLU A 308 -1.21 -2.46 15.08
CA GLU A 308 -2.64 -2.17 14.87
C GLU A 308 -2.87 -0.90 14.02
N GLN A 309 -1.90 0.00 13.96
CA GLN A 309 -1.93 1.20 13.12
C GLN A 309 -1.55 0.91 11.65
N ALA A 310 -1.00 -0.26 11.34
CA ALA A 310 -0.56 -0.60 9.99
C ALA A 310 -1.72 -0.59 8.99
N ARG A 311 -1.47 -0.12 7.78
CA ARG A 311 -2.49 -0.01 6.72
C ARG A 311 -1.98 -0.52 5.39
N GLY A 312 -2.86 -1.11 4.60
CA GLY A 312 -2.51 -1.73 3.33
C GLY A 312 -3.50 -1.36 2.24
N CYS A 313 -3.01 -1.27 1.01
CA CYS A 313 -3.85 -1.17 -0.17
C CYS A 313 -3.12 -1.70 -1.41
N VAL A 314 -3.88 -1.85 -2.49
CA VAL A 314 -3.34 -2.15 -3.82
C VAL A 314 -3.64 -0.99 -4.75
N TYR A 315 -2.63 -0.57 -5.51
CA TYR A 315 -2.76 0.47 -6.52
C TYR A 315 -1.73 0.26 -7.64
N GLY A 316 -2.16 0.31 -8.90
CA GLY A 316 -1.26 0.22 -10.06
C GLY A 316 -0.44 -1.08 -10.14
N GLY A 317 -0.97 -2.22 -9.67
CA GLY A 317 -0.27 -3.51 -9.62
C GLY A 317 0.81 -3.59 -8.52
N ARG A 318 0.72 -2.70 -7.53
CA ARG A 318 1.61 -2.67 -6.36
C ARG A 318 0.80 -2.78 -5.08
N TYR A 319 1.32 -3.56 -4.15
CA TYR A 319 0.84 -3.58 -2.78
C TYR A 319 1.66 -2.58 -1.94
N TYR A 320 0.96 -1.69 -1.25
CA TYR A 320 1.52 -0.71 -0.33
C TYR A 320 1.12 -1.11 1.08
N CYS A 321 2.09 -1.23 1.98
CA CYS A 321 1.86 -1.50 3.40
C CYS A 321 2.56 -0.44 4.23
N ALA A 322 1.80 0.41 4.90
CA ALA A 322 2.30 1.37 5.87
C ALA A 322 2.52 0.67 7.21
N LEU A 323 3.68 0.87 7.82
CA LEU A 323 4.09 0.24 9.07
C LEU A 323 4.85 1.21 9.98
N PRO A 324 4.72 1.05 11.32
CA PRO A 324 5.55 1.73 12.29
C PRO A 324 6.91 1.04 12.39
N LEU A 325 7.99 1.79 12.17
CA LEU A 325 9.37 1.32 12.32
C LEU A 325 10.07 1.95 13.52
N ASP A 326 11.05 1.24 14.08
CA ASP A 326 12.06 1.75 15.03
C ASP A 326 11.47 2.46 16.27
N GLY A 327 10.38 1.90 16.81
CA GLY A 327 9.70 2.41 18.01
C GLY A 327 8.67 3.52 17.75
N ALA A 328 8.39 3.87 16.48
CA ALA A 328 7.32 4.81 16.16
C ALA A 328 5.94 4.27 16.62
N GLU A 329 5.12 5.14 17.21
CA GLU A 329 3.76 4.80 17.69
C GLU A 329 2.72 4.85 16.55
N SER A 330 3.08 5.45 15.43
CA SER A 330 2.29 5.50 14.20
C SER A 330 3.14 5.05 13.01
N ASN A 331 2.50 4.79 11.87
CA ASN A 331 3.23 4.44 10.65
C ASN A 331 4.28 5.50 10.32
N SER A 332 5.48 5.06 9.96
CA SER A 332 6.63 5.91 9.62
C SER A 332 7.29 5.52 8.30
N ALA A 333 6.90 4.37 7.75
CA ALA A 333 7.36 3.89 6.45
C ALA A 333 6.24 3.16 5.70
N VAL A 334 6.45 2.99 4.39
CA VAL A 334 5.62 2.20 3.49
C VAL A 334 6.49 1.18 2.76
N LEU A 335 6.24 -0.11 3.00
CA LEU A 335 6.76 -1.20 2.20
C LEU A 335 5.96 -1.28 0.90
N VAL A 336 6.65 -1.33 -0.23
CA VAL A 336 6.04 -1.39 -1.56
C VAL A 336 6.48 -2.69 -2.23
N TYR A 337 5.51 -3.53 -2.58
CA TYR A 337 5.74 -4.74 -3.36
C TYR A 337 5.15 -4.56 -4.75
N ASP A 338 5.98 -4.65 -5.79
CA ASP A 338 5.55 -4.62 -7.19
C ASP A 338 5.27 -6.05 -7.67
N ALA A 339 4.00 -6.38 -7.91
CA ALA A 339 3.60 -7.74 -8.26
C ALA A 339 4.06 -8.16 -9.67
N ARG A 340 4.26 -7.19 -10.57
CA ARG A 340 4.68 -7.46 -11.96
C ARG A 340 6.17 -7.74 -12.02
N GLU A 341 6.98 -6.92 -11.35
CA GLU A 341 8.43 -7.06 -11.35
C GLU A 341 8.96 -7.94 -10.22
N GLN A 342 8.11 -8.29 -9.26
CA GLN A 342 8.44 -9.04 -8.04
C GLN A 342 9.56 -8.37 -7.23
N THR A 343 9.55 -7.04 -7.19
CA THR A 343 10.52 -6.23 -6.47
C THR A 343 9.92 -5.62 -5.21
N TRP A 344 10.78 -5.38 -4.22
CA TRP A 344 10.40 -4.83 -2.92
C TRP A 344 11.16 -3.53 -2.67
N LEU A 345 10.49 -2.50 -2.20
CA LEU A 345 11.07 -1.20 -1.91
C LEU A 345 10.54 -0.70 -0.57
N VAL A 346 11.27 0.21 0.08
CA VAL A 346 10.77 0.89 1.29
C VAL A 346 10.80 2.39 1.10
N ARG A 347 9.69 3.06 1.43
CA ARG A 347 9.61 4.51 1.53
C ARG A 347 9.55 4.90 3.00
N GLU A 348 10.53 5.65 3.48
CA GLU A 348 10.59 6.12 4.87
C GLU A 348 10.23 7.61 4.95
N GLY A 349 9.72 8.04 6.10
CA GLY A 349 9.28 9.41 6.33
C GLY A 349 7.87 9.70 5.81
N VAL A 350 7.06 8.65 5.61
CA VAL A 350 5.67 8.76 5.15
C VAL A 350 4.75 8.15 6.20
N SER A 351 3.93 9.01 6.81
CA SER A 351 3.09 8.66 7.97
C SER A 351 1.64 8.40 7.57
N VAL A 352 1.37 7.31 6.87
CA VAL A 352 -0.01 6.99 6.42
C VAL A 352 -0.91 6.57 7.59
N LYS A 353 -2.12 7.11 7.66
CA LYS A 353 -3.20 6.66 8.57
C LYS A 353 -4.30 5.85 7.85
N ALA A 354 -4.58 6.17 6.59
CA ALA A 354 -5.46 5.39 5.71
C ALA A 354 -5.06 5.63 4.25
N PHE A 355 -5.12 4.59 3.42
CA PHE A 355 -4.94 4.70 1.97
C PHE A 355 -6.29 4.76 1.26
N LEU A 356 -6.35 5.44 0.12
CA LEU A 356 -7.50 5.46 -0.77
C LEU A 356 -7.05 5.40 -2.25
N PRO A 357 -7.08 4.22 -2.89
CA PRO A 357 -6.86 4.12 -4.33
C PRO A 357 -8.09 4.60 -5.13
N THR A 358 -7.86 5.46 -6.12
CA THR A 358 -8.88 5.98 -7.05
C THR A 358 -8.44 5.78 -8.50
N GLY A 359 -9.30 6.10 -9.47
CA GLY A 359 -8.91 6.12 -10.89
C GLY A 359 -7.87 7.21 -11.20
N GLU A 360 -7.83 8.27 -10.38
CA GLU A 360 -6.96 9.42 -10.58
C GLU A 360 -5.62 9.32 -9.84
N GLY A 361 -5.54 8.52 -8.77
CA GLY A 361 -4.35 8.46 -7.94
C GLY A 361 -4.48 7.56 -6.73
N LEU A 362 -3.36 7.34 -6.03
CA LEU A 362 -3.36 6.83 -4.67
C LEU A 362 -3.32 8.01 -3.71
N PHE A 363 -4.36 8.15 -2.88
CA PHE A 363 -4.44 9.17 -1.84
C PHE A 363 -4.21 8.53 -0.47
N PHE A 364 -3.83 9.34 0.52
CA PHE A 364 -3.75 8.90 1.91
C PHE A 364 -3.95 10.04 2.90
N THR A 365 -4.43 9.71 4.09
CA THR A 365 -4.43 10.63 5.24
C THR A 365 -3.17 10.44 6.07
N SER A 366 -2.72 11.50 6.74
CA SER A 366 -1.49 11.46 7.55
C SER A 366 -1.78 11.13 9.02
N ALA A 367 -0.95 10.30 9.67
CA ALA A 367 -1.02 10.04 11.10
C ALA A 367 -0.43 11.19 11.93
N THR A 368 0.52 11.94 11.36
CA THR A 368 1.18 13.09 12.02
C THR A 368 0.51 14.41 11.69
N GLU A 369 -0.31 14.47 10.63
CA GLU A 369 -1.09 15.64 10.21
C GLU A 369 -2.54 15.21 9.90
N PRO A 370 -3.32 14.89 10.93
CA PRO A 370 -4.50 14.03 10.81
C PRO A 370 -5.68 14.63 10.04
N GLY A 371 -5.77 15.95 9.87
CA GLY A 371 -6.79 16.62 9.06
C GLY A 371 -6.45 16.74 7.56
N ARG A 372 -5.31 16.18 7.13
CA ARG A 372 -4.75 16.41 5.78
C ARG A 372 -4.78 15.17 4.90
N VAL A 373 -4.96 15.41 3.60
CA VAL A 373 -4.86 14.41 2.54
C VAL A 373 -3.64 14.67 1.66
N TYR A 374 -3.00 13.59 1.26
CA TYR A 374 -1.84 13.57 0.38
C TYR A 374 -2.13 12.70 -0.84
N ARG A 375 -1.61 13.11 -1.99
CA ARG A 375 -1.51 12.29 -3.19
C ARG A 375 -0.14 11.64 -3.23
N TRP A 376 -0.11 10.32 -3.40
CA TRP A 376 1.11 9.54 -3.54
C TRP A 376 1.91 9.98 -4.78
N GLY A 377 3.22 10.07 -4.62
CA GLY A 377 4.13 10.41 -5.70
C GLY A 377 4.66 9.15 -6.41
N GLU A 378 4.26 8.95 -7.67
CA GLU A 378 4.69 7.80 -8.47
C GLU A 378 6.02 8.02 -9.20
N ASP A 379 6.23 9.20 -9.79
CA ASP A 379 7.39 9.49 -10.63
C ASP A 379 8.01 10.85 -10.30
N ALA A 380 9.17 10.81 -9.65
CA ALA A 380 9.89 12.02 -9.26
C ALA A 380 10.36 12.80 -10.50
N PHE A 381 10.74 12.10 -11.56
CA PHE A 381 11.37 12.70 -12.72
C PHE A 381 10.39 13.60 -13.47
N THR A 382 9.12 13.20 -13.56
CA THR A 382 8.06 14.05 -14.14
C THR A 382 7.54 15.11 -13.18
N GLN A 383 7.42 14.79 -11.88
CA GLN A 383 6.87 15.70 -10.86
C GLN A 383 7.86 16.76 -10.35
N GLY A 384 9.17 16.56 -10.56
CA GLY A 384 10.23 17.50 -10.18
C GLY A 384 10.65 17.47 -8.71
N ALA A 385 9.88 16.83 -7.82
CA ALA A 385 10.19 16.73 -6.39
C ALA A 385 10.45 15.28 -5.97
N ALA A 386 11.57 15.05 -5.28
CA ALA A 386 11.99 13.76 -4.77
C ALA A 386 12.21 13.76 -3.26
N THR A 387 12.22 12.56 -2.69
CA THR A 387 12.60 12.35 -1.30
C THR A 387 14.09 11.97 -1.23
N PRO A 388 14.87 12.48 -0.25
CA PRO A 388 16.24 11.99 -0.01
C PRO A 388 16.26 10.47 0.09
N CYS A 389 17.24 9.86 -0.55
CA CYS A 389 17.22 8.42 -0.78
C CYS A 389 18.60 7.78 -0.71
N ARG A 390 18.57 6.46 -0.53
CA ARG A 390 19.76 5.65 -0.33
C ARG A 390 19.57 4.25 -0.91
N TRP A 391 20.51 3.85 -1.76
CA TRP A 391 20.62 2.51 -2.31
C TRP A 391 21.99 1.93 -1.93
N VAL A 392 22.00 0.71 -1.38
CA VAL A 392 23.23 0.01 -0.97
C VAL A 392 23.22 -1.39 -1.57
N GLY A 393 24.17 -1.65 -2.46
CA GLY A 393 24.35 -2.98 -3.05
C GLY A 393 24.97 -4.00 -2.08
N PRO A 394 24.95 -5.30 -2.42
CA PRO A 394 25.55 -6.35 -1.62
C PRO A 394 27.09 -6.25 -1.62
N TRP A 395 27.73 -7.03 -0.73
CA TRP A 395 29.17 -7.22 -0.74
C TRP A 395 29.60 -8.15 -1.88
N LEU A 396 30.58 -7.69 -2.67
CA LEU A 396 31.05 -8.34 -3.89
C LEU A 396 32.54 -8.66 -3.81
N GLU A 397 32.92 -9.78 -4.45
CA GLU A 397 34.32 -10.25 -4.55
C GLU A 397 34.82 -10.39 -6.00
N LEU A 398 33.99 -10.06 -7.00
CA LEU A 398 34.30 -10.22 -8.44
C LEU A 398 34.86 -11.61 -8.79
N SER A 399 34.32 -12.65 -8.15
CA SER A 399 34.74 -14.05 -8.30
C SER A 399 36.22 -14.33 -7.99
N ARG A 400 36.89 -13.46 -7.22
CA ARG A 400 38.32 -13.58 -6.88
C ARG A 400 38.60 -13.34 -5.40
N LYS A 401 38.24 -14.26 -4.52
CA LYS A 401 38.40 -14.11 -3.05
C LYS A 401 39.86 -13.98 -2.57
N ASP A 402 40.77 -14.51 -3.38
CA ASP A 402 42.23 -14.50 -3.22
C ASP A 402 42.87 -13.15 -3.52
N ALA A 403 42.23 -12.30 -4.33
CA ALA A 403 42.80 -11.02 -4.76
C ALA A 403 42.26 -9.83 -3.97
N ARG A 404 43.13 -8.85 -3.73
CA ARG A 404 42.72 -7.50 -3.33
C ARG A 404 42.23 -6.74 -4.55
N LYS A 405 41.17 -5.96 -4.38
CA LYS A 405 40.60 -5.07 -5.38
C LYS A 405 40.86 -3.63 -4.99
N GLY A 406 41.35 -2.83 -5.92
CA GLY A 406 41.64 -1.41 -5.74
C GLY A 406 41.43 -0.63 -7.03
N GLY A 407 41.97 0.59 -7.09
CA GLY A 407 41.98 1.38 -8.34
C GLY A 407 40.61 1.54 -9.00
N TRP A 408 39.57 1.77 -8.20
CA TRP A 408 38.20 1.64 -8.68
C TRP A 408 37.86 2.72 -9.69
N THR A 409 37.19 2.36 -10.79
CA THR A 409 36.55 3.32 -11.69
C THR A 409 35.08 2.96 -11.85
N VAL A 410 34.19 3.88 -11.47
CA VAL A 410 32.73 3.74 -11.60
C VAL A 410 32.26 4.59 -12.78
N TYR A 411 31.45 3.98 -13.64
CA TYR A 411 30.75 4.63 -14.74
C TYR A 411 29.25 4.60 -14.49
N LEU A 412 28.60 5.76 -14.61
CA LEU A 412 27.17 5.96 -14.40
C LEU A 412 26.60 6.77 -15.55
N TRP A 413 25.29 6.64 -15.78
CA TRP A 413 24.54 7.44 -16.74
C TRP A 413 23.40 8.22 -16.06
N PRO A 414 23.72 9.20 -15.20
CA PRO A 414 22.70 9.97 -14.50
C PRO A 414 22.02 11.00 -15.40
N GLN A 415 20.74 11.20 -15.13
CA GLN A 415 19.89 12.25 -15.69
C GLN A 415 19.08 12.91 -14.57
N ALA A 416 18.85 14.21 -14.70
CA ALA A 416 18.05 15.01 -13.77
C ALA A 416 17.48 16.22 -14.52
N ARG A 417 16.24 16.62 -14.21
CA ARG A 417 15.64 17.82 -14.83
C ARG A 417 16.24 19.11 -14.29
N GLU A 418 16.55 19.11 -13.00
CA GLU A 418 17.29 20.17 -12.34
C GLU A 418 18.67 19.66 -11.94
N ALA A 419 19.65 20.57 -11.87
CA ALA A 419 20.99 20.20 -11.48
C ALA A 419 21.00 19.64 -10.04
N THR A 420 21.66 18.50 -9.84
CA THR A 420 21.68 17.83 -8.53
C THR A 420 22.99 17.09 -8.28
N LYS A 421 23.15 16.58 -7.06
CA LYS A 421 24.35 15.86 -6.60
C LYS A 421 23.99 14.46 -6.14
N LEU A 422 24.66 13.47 -6.72
CA LEU A 422 24.64 12.10 -6.21
C LEU A 422 25.94 11.80 -5.47
N TYR A 423 25.82 11.16 -4.31
CA TYR A 423 26.95 10.75 -3.50
C TYR A 423 27.21 9.26 -3.75
N ILE A 424 28.31 8.97 -4.45
CA ILE A 424 28.68 7.61 -4.83
C ILE A 424 29.79 7.14 -3.90
N THR A 425 29.57 6.03 -3.22
CA THR A 425 30.51 5.47 -2.24
C THR A 425 30.97 4.09 -2.67
N ILE A 426 32.29 3.88 -2.70
CA ILE A 426 32.88 2.55 -2.65
C ILE A 426 33.24 2.25 -1.21
N ARG A 427 32.61 1.22 -0.65
CA ARG A 427 32.92 0.71 0.69
C ARG A 427 33.63 -0.62 0.58
N THR A 428 34.83 -0.71 1.15
CA THR A 428 35.53 -1.98 1.39
C THR A 428 35.37 -2.41 2.85
N GLU A 429 35.83 -3.61 3.20
CA GLU A 429 35.81 -4.06 4.61
C GLU A 429 36.63 -3.17 5.55
N LYS A 430 37.51 -2.31 5.02
CA LYS A 430 38.39 -1.43 5.81
C LYS A 430 37.95 0.03 5.81
N ARG A 431 37.38 0.53 4.71
CA ARG A 431 37.12 1.97 4.54
C ARG A 431 36.01 2.24 3.55
N ALA A 432 35.28 3.33 3.78
CA ALA A 432 34.37 3.93 2.81
C ALA A 432 35.00 5.18 2.18
N ARG A 433 34.85 5.33 0.87
CA ARG A 433 35.27 6.52 0.11
C ARG A 433 34.11 7.01 -0.75
N THR A 434 33.71 8.25 -0.51
CA THR A 434 32.60 8.91 -1.21
C THR A 434 33.13 9.95 -2.19
N LYS A 435 32.54 10.02 -3.37
CA LYS A 435 32.71 11.11 -4.34
C LYS A 435 31.35 11.67 -4.73
N ILE A 436 31.33 12.97 -5.02
CA ILE A 436 30.15 13.67 -5.53
C ILE A 436 30.14 13.54 -7.05
N CYS A 437 29.02 13.09 -7.58
CA CYS A 437 28.69 13.09 -9.00
C CYS A 437 27.75 14.27 -9.26
N GLU A 438 28.25 15.31 -9.93
CA GLU A 438 27.42 16.43 -10.36
C GLU A 438 26.63 16.03 -11.61
N VAL A 439 25.30 16.07 -11.48
CA VAL A 439 24.33 15.78 -12.54
C VAL A 439 23.83 17.10 -13.07
N GLU A 440 24.11 17.36 -14.34
CA GLU A 440 23.64 18.55 -15.04
C GLU A 440 22.15 18.42 -15.37
N ALA A 441 21.46 19.55 -15.41
CA ALA A 441 20.07 19.61 -15.86
C ALA A 441 19.96 19.18 -17.33
N GLY A 442 19.03 18.28 -17.63
CA GLY A 442 18.70 17.88 -18.99
C GLY A 442 17.94 16.55 -19.06
N ASP A 443 17.16 16.40 -20.13
CA ASP A 443 16.37 15.18 -20.38
C ASP A 443 17.21 13.99 -20.86
N THR A 444 18.47 14.23 -21.24
CA THR A 444 19.39 13.18 -21.68
C THR A 444 20.55 13.03 -20.70
N GLY A 445 20.72 11.81 -20.19
CA GLY A 445 21.83 11.49 -19.29
C GLY A 445 23.19 11.57 -19.99
N ARG A 446 24.22 11.99 -19.26
CA ARG A 446 25.62 11.99 -19.72
C ARG A 446 26.43 10.99 -18.91
N GLN A 447 27.36 10.29 -19.57
CA GLN A 447 28.26 9.40 -18.84
C GLN A 447 29.10 10.18 -17.84
N LYS A 448 29.12 9.72 -16.60
CA LYS A 448 30.01 10.23 -15.54
C LYS A 448 30.99 9.14 -15.16
N ARG A 449 32.26 9.52 -14.99
CA ARG A 449 33.37 8.64 -14.58
C ARG A 449 33.92 9.12 -13.24
N LEU A 450 33.95 8.24 -12.25
CA LEU A 450 34.48 8.51 -10.91
C LEU A 450 35.57 7.50 -10.56
N THR A 451 36.73 7.97 -10.15
CA THR A 451 37.85 7.13 -9.71
C THR A 451 37.98 7.11 -8.19
N PHE A 452 38.20 5.96 -7.56
CA PHE A 452 38.34 5.86 -6.11
C PHE A 452 39.64 5.14 -5.74
N GLY A 453 40.36 5.69 -4.76
CA GLY A 453 41.50 5.03 -4.15
C GLY A 453 41.11 4.09 -3.01
N GLY A 454 42.09 3.35 -2.52
CA GLY A 454 41.90 2.35 -1.47
C GLY A 454 41.74 0.94 -2.03
N SER A 455 41.85 -0.07 -1.17
CA SER A 455 41.73 -1.47 -1.54
C SER A 455 41.07 -2.32 -0.48
N GLY A 456 40.56 -3.47 -0.88
CA GLY A 456 39.95 -4.47 0.00
C GLY A 456 39.69 -5.78 -0.74
N ARG A 457 39.40 -6.86 -0.01
CA ARG A 457 39.00 -8.15 -0.59
C ARG A 457 37.54 -8.15 -1.01
N ARG A 458 36.69 -7.40 -0.30
CA ARG A 458 35.28 -7.22 -0.60
C ARG A 458 34.98 -5.74 -0.79
N PHE A 459 34.00 -5.44 -1.62
CA PHE A 459 33.51 -4.08 -1.75
C PHE A 459 32.00 -4.06 -2.01
N ARG A 460 31.38 -2.92 -1.79
CA ARG A 460 30.02 -2.63 -2.24
C ARG A 460 29.91 -1.18 -2.70
N VAL A 461 28.85 -0.91 -3.46
CA VAL A 461 28.53 0.44 -3.93
C VAL A 461 27.33 0.98 -3.16
N GLU A 462 27.42 2.24 -2.74
CA GLU A 462 26.31 2.98 -2.11
C GLU A 462 26.04 4.23 -2.95
N ILE A 463 24.76 4.51 -3.22
CA ILE A 463 24.30 5.66 -3.99
C ILE A 463 23.30 6.42 -3.12
N GLU A 464 23.58 7.68 -2.86
CA GLU A 464 22.73 8.55 -2.02
C GLU A 464 22.38 9.85 -2.74
N SER A 465 21.20 10.38 -2.46
CA SER A 465 20.84 11.76 -2.79
C SER A 465 20.21 12.46 -1.59
N ARG A 466 20.51 13.75 -1.44
CA ARG A 466 20.20 14.52 -0.21
C ARG A 466 19.36 15.77 -0.47
N ASP A 467 19.40 16.29 -1.69
CA ASP A 467 18.92 17.64 -1.98
C ASP A 467 17.45 17.68 -2.44
N GLY A 468 16.71 16.56 -2.32
CA GLY A 468 15.27 16.46 -2.67
C GLY A 468 14.95 16.61 -4.16
N GLN A 469 15.97 16.62 -5.01
CA GLN A 469 15.86 16.80 -6.46
C GLN A 469 15.70 15.48 -7.19
N ALA A 470 14.87 15.47 -8.22
CA ALA A 470 14.58 14.26 -9.00
C ALA A 470 15.75 13.85 -9.90
N TRP A 471 16.05 12.54 -9.92
CA TRP A 471 17.09 11.95 -10.76
C TRP A 471 16.78 10.49 -11.11
N ALA A 472 17.43 10.00 -12.16
CA ALA A 472 17.39 8.60 -12.60
C ALA A 472 18.74 8.13 -13.16
N LEU A 473 18.98 6.82 -13.08
CA LEU A 473 20.09 6.08 -13.70
C LEU A 473 19.53 5.07 -14.72
N SER A 474 19.36 5.51 -15.97
CA SER A 474 18.66 4.77 -17.03
C SER A 474 19.52 3.75 -17.80
N GLY A 475 20.84 3.70 -17.54
CA GLY A 475 21.79 2.81 -18.22
C GLY A 475 22.53 1.83 -17.30
N GLY A 476 22.04 1.64 -16.07
CA GLY A 476 22.72 0.81 -15.07
C GLY A 476 24.02 1.44 -14.55
N MET A 477 24.98 0.59 -14.17
CA MET A 477 26.28 0.99 -13.62
C MET A 477 27.39 0.01 -14.04
N GLN A 478 28.60 0.53 -14.22
CA GLN A 478 29.78 -0.31 -14.40
C GLN A 478 30.86 0.06 -13.38
N VAL A 479 31.48 -0.95 -12.78
CA VAL A 479 32.63 -0.78 -11.89
C VAL A 479 33.82 -1.56 -12.45
N LEU A 480 34.95 -0.89 -12.62
CA LEU A 480 36.25 -1.50 -12.90
C LEU A 480 37.10 -1.49 -11.63
N ALA A 481 37.86 -2.56 -11.43
CA ALA A 481 38.76 -2.70 -10.30
C ALA A 481 40.09 -3.31 -10.75
N GLU A 482 41.19 -2.77 -10.27
CA GLU A 482 42.51 -3.39 -10.38
C GLU A 482 42.58 -4.57 -9.39
N LEU A 483 43.06 -5.72 -9.86
CA LEU A 483 43.29 -6.90 -9.04
C LEU A 483 44.78 -7.01 -8.69
N ASP A 484 45.03 -7.21 -7.40
CA ASP A 484 46.33 -7.54 -6.82
C ASP A 484 46.22 -8.91 -6.14
N PRO A 485 46.53 -10.01 -6.85
CA PRO A 485 46.54 -11.36 -6.29
C PRO A 485 47.61 -11.50 -5.19
N ASP A 486 47.30 -12.24 -4.13
CA ASP A 486 48.29 -12.60 -3.11
C ASP A 486 49.41 -13.51 -3.67
#